data_AF-A0A8T0W5Z0-F1
#
_entry.id   AF-A0A8T0W5Z0-F1
#
_cell.length_a   1.000
_cell.length_b   1.000
_cell.length_c   1.000
_cell.angle_alpha   90.00
_cell.angle_beta   90.00
_cell.angle_gamma   90.00
#
_symmetry.space_group_name_H-M   'P 1'
#
loop_
_entity.id
_entity.type
_entity.pdbx_description
1 polymer ?
#
loop_
_entity_poly.entity_id
_entity_poly.type
_entity_poly.pdbx_seq_one_letter_code
_entity_poly.pdbx_strand_id
1 'polypeptide(L)'
;MEGASKDDVFIVDECKDQRKESGSNEDYAALMAALNANREWLQAKVSINNALAMDGGASQSQPQPSDFFSVGECEGQRTIDGEQVPLVLTPSAAGKDHARHEALAAALRANRGWLEGKVVANSAVLLRGFDVRDAAEFDAVVEAMGWPDIRYVGPAPRTHVHGRVWTANEGPLEQFVYFHHEMVLIKEFPEKIVLFCEVPPPEGGETPFVPSFRVTERALEEFPEMVEELDAKGLRYTLTALSKNDTKSMRGRGWEDAFGTSDKAEAEKRAKALGMDLEWLPDGSVKTILGPRTLTRVFPGRRGRRMWFNTVVGMHGKEESSATAADGGEIPASFVQRIGEIIEEESLQFRWRRGDILILDNLATLHARRPSLPPRRILVATCK
;
A
#
# COMPACT_ATOMS: atom_id res chain seq x y z
N MET A 1 59.68 -28.74 9.24
CA MET A 1 59.04 -27.61 9.94
C MET A 1 57.56 -27.78 9.69
N GLU A 2 56.91 -28.63 10.49
CA GLU A 2 56.08 -28.23 11.65
C GLU A 2 54.79 -27.53 11.17
N GLY A 3 53.57 -27.96 11.48
CA GLY A 3 53.03 -29.04 12.32
C GLY A 3 51.66 -29.45 11.74
N ALA A 4 51.22 -30.70 11.87
CA ALA A 4 50.57 -31.32 13.02
C ALA A 4 49.05 -31.45 12.76
N SER A 5 48.56 -32.68 12.87
CA SER A 5 47.21 -33.13 12.53
C SER A 5 46.30 -33.24 13.76
N LYS A 6 45.00 -33.52 13.48
CA LYS A 6 43.98 -34.32 14.21
C LYS A 6 42.64 -33.59 14.16
N ASP A 7 41.68 -34.14 13.43
CA ASP A 7 40.70 -35.14 13.88
C ASP A 7 39.80 -34.57 14.98
N ASP A 8 38.54 -34.30 14.66
CA ASP A 8 37.45 -34.59 15.58
C ASP A 8 36.23 -35.11 14.81
N VAL A 9 35.88 -36.33 15.23
CA VAL A 9 34.82 -37.20 14.77
C VAL A 9 33.52 -36.79 15.46
N PHE A 10 32.42 -36.66 14.73
CA PHE A 10 31.08 -36.63 15.32
C PHE A 10 30.33 -37.90 14.91
N ILE A 11 30.21 -38.85 15.83
CA ILE A 11 29.29 -39.99 15.72
C ILE A 11 28.56 -40.18 17.07
N VAL A 12 27.23 -40.01 16.96
CA VAL A 12 26.05 -40.38 17.78
C VAL A 12 25.98 -40.12 19.28
N ASP A 13 24.87 -39.51 19.69
CA ASP A 13 23.92 -40.28 20.50
C ASP A 13 22.46 -39.96 20.11
N GLU A 14 21.70 -41.03 19.81
CA GLU A 14 20.24 -41.01 19.77
C GLU A 14 19.73 -40.93 21.21
N CYS A 15 18.83 -40.00 21.52
CA CYS A 15 18.00 -40.17 22.71
C CYS A 15 16.55 -39.77 22.46
N LYS A 16 15.70 -40.75 22.73
CA LYS A 16 14.25 -40.75 22.62
C LYS A 16 13.62 -39.82 23.66
N ASP A 17 12.63 -39.08 23.20
CA ASP A 17 11.30 -38.93 23.79
C ASP A 17 11.20 -38.83 25.34
N GLN A 18 11.13 -37.60 25.88
CA GLN A 18 10.36 -37.29 27.10
C GLN A 18 9.84 -35.84 27.08
N ARG A 19 8.51 -35.69 26.99
CA ARG A 19 7.80 -34.47 27.38
C ARG A 19 8.05 -34.19 28.88
N LYS A 20 8.58 -33.01 29.21
CA LYS A 20 8.41 -32.39 30.54
C LYS A 20 8.31 -30.88 30.40
N GLU A 21 7.11 -30.37 30.67
CA GLU A 21 6.83 -28.97 30.96
C GLU A 21 7.50 -28.58 32.29
N SER A 22 8.42 -27.62 32.23
CA SER A 22 8.68 -26.63 33.29
C SER A 22 9.74 -25.67 32.76
N GLY A 23 9.32 -24.55 32.15
CA GLY A 23 10.22 -23.46 31.81
C GLY A 23 10.77 -22.86 33.11
N SER A 24 12.09 -22.89 33.28
CA SER A 24 12.72 -22.38 34.48
C SER A 24 12.72 -20.84 34.47
N ASN A 25 12.78 -20.22 35.64
CA ASN A 25 12.86 -18.75 35.77
C ASN A 25 14.10 -18.16 35.05
N GLU A 26 15.12 -18.99 34.80
CA GLU A 26 16.32 -18.65 34.05
C GLU A 26 16.07 -18.56 32.53
N ASP A 27 15.18 -19.39 31.97
CA ASP A 27 14.81 -19.34 30.55
C ASP A 27 14.00 -18.07 30.22
N TYR A 28 13.13 -17.64 31.12
CA TYR A 28 12.39 -16.38 31.00
C TYR A 28 13.33 -15.16 31.12
N ALA A 29 14.28 -15.21 32.06
CA ALA A 29 15.28 -14.15 32.21
C ALA A 29 16.18 -14.03 30.97
N ALA A 30 16.59 -15.16 30.37
CA ALA A 30 17.37 -15.18 29.13
C ALA A 30 16.58 -14.63 27.93
N LEU A 31 15.29 -14.97 27.82
CA LEU A 31 14.40 -14.44 26.79
C LEU A 31 14.22 -12.92 26.92
N MET A 32 13.98 -12.42 28.15
CA MET A 32 13.82 -10.99 28.41
C MET A 32 15.12 -10.21 28.19
N ALA A 33 16.28 -10.80 28.49
CA ALA A 33 17.58 -10.22 28.17
C ALA A 33 17.80 -10.10 26.65
N ALA A 34 17.43 -11.13 25.88
CA ALA A 34 17.52 -11.11 24.42
C ALA A 34 16.56 -10.09 23.78
N LEU A 35 15.33 -9.96 24.30
CA LEU A 35 14.36 -8.96 23.86
C LEU A 35 14.83 -7.53 24.15
N ASN A 36 15.41 -7.30 25.33
CA ASN A 36 15.96 -5.98 25.68
C ASN A 36 17.20 -5.65 24.84
N ALA A 37 18.10 -6.59 24.59
CA ALA A 37 19.23 -6.38 23.70
C ALA A 37 18.80 -6.06 22.26
N ASN A 38 17.75 -6.73 21.75
CA ASN A 38 17.16 -6.39 20.45
C ASN A 38 16.52 -5.01 20.44
N ARG A 39 15.85 -4.61 21.53
CA ARG A 39 15.28 -3.27 21.69
C ARG A 39 16.36 -2.18 21.70
N GLU A 40 17.44 -2.39 22.44
CA GLU A 40 18.58 -1.46 22.48
C GLU A 40 19.28 -1.38 21.11
N TRP A 41 19.45 -2.51 20.42
CA TRP A 41 20.00 -2.55 19.07
C TRP A 41 19.11 -1.81 18.05
N LEU A 42 17.79 -1.96 18.14
CA LEU A 42 16.83 -1.23 17.31
C LEU A 42 16.86 0.28 17.62
N GLN A 43 16.91 0.65 18.90
CA GLN A 43 17.04 2.06 19.31
C GLN A 43 18.36 2.68 18.84
N ALA A 44 19.47 1.93 18.89
CA ALA A 44 20.75 2.36 18.35
C ALA A 44 20.68 2.55 16.82
N LYS A 45 20.03 1.65 16.09
CA LYS A 45 19.81 1.80 14.64
C LYS A 45 18.91 2.98 14.29
N VAL A 46 17.84 3.21 15.05
CA VAL A 46 16.98 4.39 14.90
C VAL A 46 17.78 5.66 15.17
N SER A 47 18.64 5.66 16.19
CA SER A 47 19.49 6.81 16.54
C SER A 47 20.54 7.10 15.47
N ILE A 48 21.14 6.07 14.87
CA ILE A 48 22.06 6.19 13.73
C ILE A 48 21.31 6.72 12.50
N ASN A 49 20.13 6.20 12.19
CA ASN A 49 19.31 6.70 11.08
C ASN A 49 18.86 8.16 11.29
N ASN A 50 18.53 8.53 12.52
CA ASN A 50 18.20 9.91 12.89
C ASN A 50 19.43 10.83 12.82
N ALA A 51 20.61 10.35 13.23
CA ALA A 51 21.86 11.09 13.09
C ALA A 51 22.25 11.29 11.62
N LEU A 52 22.07 10.26 10.78
CA LEU A 52 22.25 10.37 9.31
C LEU A 52 21.23 11.33 8.66
N ALA A 53 20.03 11.46 9.23
CA ALA A 53 19.05 12.45 8.81
C ALA A 53 19.39 13.88 9.29
N MET A 54 20.11 14.03 10.41
CA MET A 54 20.54 15.31 10.98
C MET A 54 21.83 15.85 10.35
N ASP A 55 22.76 14.98 9.95
CA ASP A 55 24.05 15.35 9.34
C ASP A 55 23.93 15.76 7.86
N GLY A 56 22.72 15.64 7.28
CA GLY A 56 22.33 16.29 6.02
C GLY A 56 21.96 17.77 6.17
N GLY A 57 22.08 18.34 7.37
CA GLY A 57 21.72 19.71 7.74
C GLY A 57 22.68 20.79 7.25
N ALA A 58 23.04 20.78 5.97
CA ALA A 58 23.33 22.03 5.27
C ALA A 58 22.00 22.51 4.68
N SER A 59 21.58 23.73 5.05
CA SER A 59 20.42 24.43 4.49
C SER A 59 20.52 24.51 2.96
N GLN A 60 20.07 23.46 2.27
CA GLN A 60 19.65 23.55 0.89
C GLN A 60 18.23 24.11 0.94
N SER A 61 18.09 25.39 0.61
CA SER A 61 16.80 25.99 0.35
C SER A 61 15.96 25.04 -0.49
N GLN A 62 14.83 24.57 0.04
CA GLN A 62 13.87 23.81 -0.77
C GLN A 62 13.62 24.61 -2.05
N PRO A 63 13.73 23.99 -3.25
CA PRO A 63 13.40 24.69 -4.49
C PRO A 63 11.99 25.26 -4.33
N GLN A 64 11.90 26.58 -4.44
CA GLN A 64 10.63 27.29 -4.39
C GLN A 64 9.75 26.73 -5.51
N PRO A 65 8.41 26.68 -5.31
CA PRO A 65 7.52 26.35 -6.42
C PRO A 65 7.92 27.22 -7.60
N SER A 66 8.02 26.65 -8.80
CA SER A 66 7.98 27.49 -10.00
C SER A 66 6.78 28.41 -9.86
N ASP A 67 6.87 29.67 -10.31
CA ASP A 67 5.79 30.67 -10.30
C ASP A 67 4.47 30.16 -10.91
N PHE A 68 4.43 28.94 -11.46
CA PHE A 68 3.28 28.20 -11.94
C PHE A 68 2.33 27.67 -10.86
N PHE A 69 2.82 27.22 -9.69
CA PHE A 69 1.98 26.59 -8.65
C PHE A 69 1.68 27.55 -7.51
N SER A 70 0.45 27.49 -6.99
CA SER A 70 0.05 28.12 -5.72
C SER A 70 -0.58 27.09 -4.80
N VAL A 71 -0.30 27.21 -3.51
CA VAL A 71 -0.94 26.36 -2.49
C VAL A 71 -2.39 26.79 -2.35
N GLY A 72 -3.30 25.85 -2.55
CA GLY A 72 -4.73 26.04 -2.38
C GLY A 72 -5.27 25.25 -1.19
N GLU A 73 -6.59 25.14 -1.14
CA GLU A 73 -7.31 24.39 -0.11
C GLU A 73 -8.39 23.52 -0.74
N CYS A 74 -8.76 22.45 -0.05
CA CYS A 74 -9.96 21.69 -0.39
C CYS A 74 -10.73 21.29 0.87
N GLU A 75 -12.04 21.15 0.73
CA GLU A 75 -12.88 20.58 1.79
C GLU A 75 -12.37 19.19 2.19
N GLY A 76 -12.33 18.91 3.49
CA GLY A 76 -11.86 17.64 4.05
C GLY A 76 -10.34 17.48 4.14
N GLN A 77 -9.56 18.47 3.72
CA GLN A 77 -8.12 18.56 3.99
C GLN A 77 -7.85 18.68 5.50
N ARG A 78 -6.77 18.08 5.99
CA ARG A 78 -6.31 18.23 7.39
C ARG A 78 -4.82 18.58 7.45
N THR A 79 -4.41 19.22 8.54
CA THR A 79 -2.99 19.39 8.87
C THR A 79 -2.53 18.27 9.78
N ILE A 80 -1.50 17.54 9.38
CA ILE A 80 -0.97 16.37 10.06
C ILE A 80 0.54 16.57 10.24
N ASP A 81 1.01 16.67 11.48
CA ASP A 81 2.42 16.97 11.82
C ASP A 81 2.99 18.21 11.11
N GLY A 82 2.15 19.25 10.97
CA GLY A 82 2.51 20.51 10.32
C GLY A 82 2.39 20.50 8.78
N GLU A 83 2.08 19.35 8.17
CA GLU A 83 1.91 19.20 6.73
C GLU A 83 0.43 19.18 6.34
N GLN A 84 0.07 19.87 5.26
CA GLN A 84 -1.28 19.77 4.70
C GLN A 84 -1.47 18.46 3.94
N VAL A 85 -2.55 17.74 4.22
CA VAL A 85 -2.89 16.46 3.61
C VAL A 85 -4.33 16.48 3.06
N PRO A 86 -4.51 16.39 1.72
CA PRO A 86 -3.46 16.43 0.71
C PRO A 86 -2.84 17.83 0.63
N LEU A 87 -1.64 17.96 0.06
CA LEU A 87 -1.16 19.26 -0.42
C LEU A 87 -1.94 19.62 -1.68
N VAL A 88 -2.70 20.72 -1.64
CA VAL A 88 -3.46 21.18 -2.81
C VAL A 88 -2.63 22.18 -3.59
N LEU A 89 -2.38 21.87 -4.86
CA LEU A 89 -1.69 22.75 -5.82
C LEU A 89 -2.68 23.22 -6.88
N THR A 90 -2.69 24.53 -7.10
CA THR A 90 -3.54 25.22 -8.07
C THR A 90 -2.69 26.08 -9.01
N PRO A 91 -3.19 26.50 -10.18
CA PRO A 91 -2.49 27.47 -11.01
C PRO A 91 -2.31 28.79 -10.27
N SER A 92 -1.10 29.36 -10.32
CA SER A 92 -0.86 30.69 -9.78
C SER A 92 -1.60 31.78 -10.55
N ALA A 93 -1.65 32.99 -9.99
CA ALA A 93 -2.22 34.15 -10.69
C ALA A 93 -1.58 34.41 -12.07
N ALA A 94 -0.28 34.16 -12.22
CA ALA A 94 0.43 34.27 -13.50
C ALA A 94 0.22 33.06 -14.43
N GLY A 95 -0.20 31.92 -13.88
CA GLY A 95 -0.44 30.67 -14.61
C GLY A 95 -1.89 30.46 -15.07
N LYS A 96 -2.85 31.31 -14.68
CA LYS A 96 -4.28 31.13 -15.02
C LYS A 96 -4.55 31.14 -16.53
N ASP A 97 -3.82 31.94 -17.30
CA ASP A 97 -3.95 32.00 -18.76
C ASP A 97 -3.25 30.83 -19.48
N HIS A 98 -2.49 30.01 -18.72
CA HIS A 98 -1.70 28.87 -19.22
C HIS A 98 -1.97 27.58 -18.43
N ALA A 99 -3.15 27.41 -17.83
CA ALA A 99 -3.46 26.24 -17.00
C ALA A 99 -3.68 24.91 -17.77
N ARG A 100 -3.33 24.87 -19.06
CA ARG A 100 -3.48 23.67 -19.90
C ARG A 100 -2.48 22.57 -19.56
N HIS A 101 -2.84 21.34 -19.94
CA HIS A 101 -2.04 20.15 -19.66
C HIS A 101 -0.59 20.25 -20.13
N GLU A 102 -0.27 20.91 -21.25
CA GLU A 102 1.11 21.04 -21.75
C GLU A 102 1.98 21.89 -20.83
N ALA A 103 1.44 22.99 -20.32
CA ALA A 103 2.13 23.87 -19.37
C ALA A 103 2.25 23.22 -18.00
N LEU A 104 1.20 22.51 -17.54
CA LEU A 104 1.27 21.68 -16.34
C LEU A 104 2.36 20.61 -16.46
N ALA A 105 2.40 19.90 -17.58
CA ALA A 105 3.43 18.90 -17.87
C ALA A 105 4.84 19.53 -17.90
N ALA A 106 5.01 20.69 -18.52
CA ALA A 106 6.29 21.41 -18.51
C ALA A 106 6.72 21.79 -17.08
N ALA A 107 5.80 22.32 -16.27
CA ALA A 107 6.06 22.69 -14.88
C ALA A 107 6.40 21.46 -14.01
N LEU A 108 5.65 20.37 -14.13
CA LEU A 108 5.95 19.13 -13.39
C LEU A 108 7.31 18.56 -13.79
N ARG A 109 7.65 18.58 -15.10
CA ARG A 109 8.96 18.12 -15.60
C ARG A 109 10.12 18.94 -15.03
N ALA A 110 9.94 20.26 -14.92
CA ALA A 110 10.94 21.15 -14.32
C ALA A 110 11.07 20.97 -12.79
N ASN A 111 10.05 20.45 -12.12
CA ASN A 111 9.96 20.37 -10.65
C ASN A 111 9.83 18.94 -10.10
N ARG A 112 10.28 17.90 -10.84
CA ARG A 112 10.10 16.49 -10.44
C ARG A 112 10.59 16.18 -9.02
N GLY A 113 11.82 16.60 -8.68
CA GLY A 113 12.40 16.36 -7.35
C GLY A 113 11.64 17.08 -6.23
N TRP A 114 11.13 18.28 -6.50
CA TRP A 114 10.28 19.01 -5.56
C TRP A 114 8.94 18.29 -5.36
N LEU A 115 8.29 17.86 -6.44
CA LEU A 115 7.03 17.12 -6.38
C LEU A 115 7.19 15.81 -5.60
N GLU A 116 8.25 15.04 -5.87
CA GLU A 116 8.56 13.82 -5.11
C GLU A 116 8.66 14.14 -3.62
N GLY A 117 9.43 15.17 -3.25
CA GLY A 117 9.54 15.61 -1.86
C GLY A 117 8.20 15.97 -1.22
N LYS A 118 7.29 16.62 -1.97
CA LYS A 118 5.94 16.95 -1.50
C LYS A 118 5.04 15.71 -1.39
N VAL A 119 5.11 14.77 -2.33
CA VAL A 119 4.37 13.51 -2.23
C VAL A 119 4.78 12.73 -0.97
N VAL A 120 6.08 12.65 -0.67
CA VAL A 120 6.57 11.99 0.56
C VAL A 120 6.17 12.75 1.83
N ALA A 121 6.35 14.08 1.86
CA ALA A 121 6.07 14.88 3.04
C ALA A 121 4.57 14.93 3.37
N ASN A 122 3.73 15.12 2.35
CA ASN A 122 2.30 15.33 2.50
C ASN A 122 1.50 14.03 2.35
N SER A 123 2.12 12.89 2.00
CA SER A 123 1.51 11.59 1.67
C SER A 123 0.56 11.59 0.46
N ALA A 124 -0.03 12.74 0.11
CA ALA A 124 -0.90 12.95 -1.03
C ALA A 124 -0.78 14.39 -1.54
N VAL A 125 -0.88 14.55 -2.87
CA VAL A 125 -0.89 15.85 -3.55
C VAL A 125 -2.09 15.90 -4.49
N LEU A 126 -2.90 16.95 -4.41
CA LEU A 126 -4.03 17.21 -5.29
C LEU A 126 -3.70 18.37 -6.23
N LEU A 127 -3.65 18.11 -7.53
CA LEU A 127 -3.58 19.13 -8.57
C LEU A 127 -5.01 19.51 -8.96
N ARG A 128 -5.40 20.76 -8.73
CA ARG A 128 -6.78 21.23 -8.93
C ARG A 128 -6.82 22.56 -9.67
N GLY A 129 -7.74 22.66 -10.64
CA GLY A 129 -7.93 23.88 -11.44
C GLY A 129 -7.09 23.94 -12.71
N PHE A 130 -6.43 22.84 -13.09
CA PHE A 130 -5.76 22.70 -14.38
C PHE A 130 -6.74 22.14 -15.45
N ASP A 131 -6.57 22.55 -16.70
CA ASP A 131 -7.37 22.12 -17.85
C ASP A 131 -6.77 20.84 -18.44
N VAL A 132 -7.05 19.71 -17.78
CA VAL A 132 -6.77 18.33 -18.24
C VAL A 132 -8.10 17.66 -18.53
N ARG A 133 -8.31 17.23 -19.77
CA ARG A 133 -9.66 16.98 -20.31
C ARG A 133 -9.98 15.51 -20.52
N ASP A 134 -8.99 14.70 -20.84
CA ASP A 134 -9.15 13.30 -21.23
C ASP A 134 -7.94 12.43 -20.85
N ALA A 135 -8.01 11.15 -21.20
CA ALA A 135 -6.98 10.16 -20.89
C ALA A 135 -5.61 10.44 -21.52
N ALA A 136 -5.56 11.05 -22.72
CA ALA A 136 -4.30 11.31 -23.42
C ALA A 136 -3.55 12.48 -22.77
N GLU A 137 -4.28 13.55 -22.43
CA GLU A 137 -3.72 14.68 -21.69
C GLU A 137 -3.28 14.25 -20.27
N PHE A 138 -4.05 13.38 -19.63
CA PHE A 138 -3.68 12.80 -18.34
C PHE A 138 -2.39 11.96 -18.44
N ASP A 139 -2.26 11.09 -19.45
CA ASP A 139 -1.03 10.31 -19.68
C ASP A 139 0.20 11.21 -19.86
N ALA A 140 0.07 12.28 -20.66
CA ALA A 140 1.15 13.27 -20.86
C ALA A 140 1.57 13.97 -19.54
N VAL A 141 0.60 14.25 -18.67
CA VAL A 141 0.86 14.81 -17.33
C VAL A 141 1.58 13.80 -16.43
N VAL A 142 1.18 12.52 -16.44
CA VAL A 142 1.86 11.47 -15.66
C VAL A 142 3.27 11.20 -16.21
N GLU A 143 3.45 11.19 -17.53
CA GLU A 143 4.77 11.08 -18.17
C GLU A 143 5.70 12.22 -17.74
N ALA A 144 5.17 13.43 -17.62
CA ALA A 144 5.94 14.57 -17.14
C ALA A 144 6.45 14.42 -15.71
N MET A 145 5.78 13.66 -14.84
CA MET A 145 6.27 13.35 -13.49
C MET A 145 7.52 12.46 -13.51
N GLY A 146 7.71 11.67 -14.57
CA GLY A 146 8.95 10.92 -14.81
C GLY A 146 9.08 9.60 -14.07
N TRP A 147 8.02 9.14 -13.41
CA TRP A 147 7.99 7.83 -12.76
C TRP A 147 7.76 6.70 -13.79
N PRO A 148 8.50 5.59 -13.69
CA PRO A 148 8.27 4.43 -14.55
C PRO A 148 6.87 3.86 -14.35
N ASP A 149 6.24 3.41 -15.43
CA ASP A 149 4.96 2.68 -15.36
C ASP A 149 5.15 1.32 -14.66
N ILE A 150 4.13 0.90 -13.93
CA ILE A 150 4.00 -0.47 -13.46
C ILE A 150 2.61 -0.97 -13.82
N ARG A 151 2.58 -2.09 -14.54
CA ARG A 151 1.32 -2.72 -14.95
C ARG A 151 0.56 -3.21 -13.72
N TYR A 152 -0.73 -2.87 -13.67
CA TYR A 152 -1.64 -3.42 -12.67
C TYR A 152 -1.74 -4.95 -12.76
N VAL A 153 -1.57 -5.61 -11.61
CA VAL A 153 -1.79 -7.05 -11.44
C VAL A 153 -2.75 -7.24 -10.28
N GLY A 154 -3.98 -7.67 -10.57
CA GLY A 154 -4.98 -7.90 -9.54
C GLY A 154 -6.33 -8.36 -10.08
N PRO A 155 -7.27 -8.72 -9.19
CA PRO A 155 -8.52 -9.35 -9.56
C PRO A 155 -9.56 -8.36 -10.12
N ALA A 156 -9.48 -7.08 -9.75
CA ALA A 156 -10.48 -6.09 -10.14
C ALA A 156 -10.53 -5.89 -11.67
N PRO A 157 -11.73 -5.77 -12.27
CA PRO A 157 -11.88 -5.41 -13.67
C PRO A 157 -11.38 -3.98 -13.93
N ARG A 158 -10.59 -3.83 -14.98
CA ARG A 158 -10.09 -2.55 -15.49
C ARG A 158 -10.02 -2.61 -17.00
N THR A 159 -10.30 -1.48 -17.64
CA THR A 159 -10.23 -1.30 -19.08
C THR A 159 -9.04 -0.39 -19.40
N HIS A 160 -8.18 -0.83 -20.33
CA HIS A 160 -7.11 0.03 -20.86
C HIS A 160 -7.72 1.15 -21.70
N VAL A 161 -7.26 2.39 -21.51
CA VAL A 161 -7.84 3.55 -22.18
C VAL A 161 -6.85 4.19 -23.16
N HIS A 162 -5.65 4.54 -22.68
CA HIS A 162 -4.62 5.22 -23.49
C HIS A 162 -3.26 5.09 -22.79
N GLY A 163 -2.17 4.84 -23.53
CA GLY A 163 -0.82 4.85 -22.94
C GLY A 163 -0.72 4.00 -21.67
N ARG A 164 -0.37 4.63 -20.53
CA ARG A 164 -0.33 3.96 -19.20
C ARG A 164 -1.64 4.02 -18.41
N VAL A 165 -2.68 4.61 -18.98
CA VAL A 165 -3.93 4.96 -18.30
C VAL A 165 -4.98 3.86 -18.44
N TRP A 166 -5.56 3.51 -17.31
CA TRP A 166 -6.64 2.53 -17.17
C TRP A 166 -7.85 3.19 -16.50
N THR A 167 -9.03 2.57 -16.61
CA THR A 167 -10.13 2.89 -15.70
C THR A 167 -9.77 2.43 -14.28
N ALA A 168 -10.15 3.22 -13.27
CA ALA A 168 -10.18 2.75 -11.90
C ALA A 168 -11.24 1.63 -11.75
N ASN A 169 -11.21 0.89 -10.64
CA ASN A 169 -12.08 -0.27 -10.40
C ASN A 169 -13.53 -0.06 -10.90
N GLU A 170 -13.92 -0.88 -11.88
CA GLU A 170 -15.21 -0.82 -12.60
C GLU A 170 -16.33 -1.59 -11.90
N GLY A 171 -16.10 -2.00 -10.65
CA GLY A 171 -17.11 -2.62 -9.80
C GLY A 171 -18.39 -1.80 -9.60
N PRO A 172 -19.54 -2.43 -9.26
CA PRO A 172 -20.83 -1.76 -9.12
C PRO A 172 -20.73 -0.53 -8.24
N LEU A 173 -21.23 0.60 -8.72
CA LEU A 173 -20.98 1.92 -8.13
C LEU A 173 -21.61 2.07 -6.74
N GLU A 174 -22.66 1.32 -6.44
CA GLU A 174 -23.36 1.28 -5.15
C GLU A 174 -22.55 0.62 -4.02
N GLN A 175 -21.47 -0.08 -4.34
CA GLN A 175 -20.65 -0.78 -3.36
C GLN A 175 -19.49 0.06 -2.84
N PHE A 176 -19.21 -0.05 -1.54
CA PHE A 176 -18.00 0.47 -0.95
C PHE A 176 -16.79 -0.40 -1.31
N VAL A 177 -15.71 0.21 -1.78
CA VAL A 177 -14.41 -0.46 -1.90
C VAL A 177 -13.62 -0.12 -0.65
N TYR A 178 -13.25 -1.14 0.12
CA TYR A 178 -12.56 -1.00 1.40
C TYR A 178 -11.17 -0.36 1.28
N PHE A 179 -10.66 0.19 2.38
CA PHE A 179 -9.35 0.82 2.43
C PHE A 179 -8.23 -0.20 2.24
N HIS A 180 -7.31 0.10 1.32
CA HIS A 180 -6.16 -0.74 1.01
C HIS A 180 -5.01 0.07 0.44
N HIS A 181 -3.80 -0.50 0.52
CA HIS A 181 -2.70 -0.12 -0.35
C HIS A 181 -2.88 -0.83 -1.71
N GLU A 182 -2.61 -0.13 -2.81
CA GLU A 182 -2.73 -0.70 -4.15
C GLU A 182 -1.74 -1.85 -4.32
N MET A 183 -2.23 -3.00 -4.78
CA MET A 183 -1.43 -4.22 -5.00
C MET A 183 -0.66 -4.70 -3.76
N VAL A 184 -1.16 -4.46 -2.54
CA VAL A 184 -0.51 -4.79 -1.25
C VAL A 184 -0.04 -6.25 -1.10
N LEU A 185 -0.68 -7.19 -1.80
CA LEU A 185 -0.34 -8.62 -1.76
C LEU A 185 0.68 -9.05 -2.82
N ILE A 186 1.02 -8.17 -3.77
CA ILE A 186 1.95 -8.46 -4.86
C ILE A 186 3.38 -8.11 -4.44
N LYS A 187 4.37 -8.85 -4.93
CA LYS A 187 5.79 -8.60 -4.61
C LYS A 187 6.28 -7.25 -5.17
N GLU A 188 5.89 -6.96 -6.41
CA GLU A 188 6.10 -5.66 -7.06
C GLU A 188 4.78 -4.88 -7.04
N PHE A 189 4.74 -3.82 -6.23
CA PHE A 189 3.59 -2.91 -6.10
C PHE A 189 4.02 -1.49 -6.51
N PRO A 190 3.07 -0.63 -6.91
CA PRO A 190 3.38 0.77 -7.22
C PRO A 190 3.83 1.51 -5.96
N GLU A 191 4.76 2.45 -6.12
CA GLU A 191 5.07 3.43 -5.07
C GLU A 191 4.13 4.63 -5.13
N LYS A 192 3.58 4.95 -6.32
CA LYS A 192 2.60 6.02 -6.50
C LYS A 192 1.36 5.55 -7.26
N ILE A 193 0.21 6.08 -6.85
CA ILE A 193 -1.04 5.99 -7.62
C ILE A 193 -1.40 7.40 -8.04
N VAL A 194 -1.72 7.58 -9.32
CA VAL A 194 -2.22 8.85 -9.85
C VAL A 194 -3.63 8.63 -10.36
N LEU A 195 -4.60 9.33 -9.77
CA LEU A 195 -6.02 9.27 -10.12
C LEU A 195 -6.44 10.55 -10.82
N PHE A 196 -7.24 10.44 -11.87
CA PHE A 196 -7.74 11.57 -12.64
C PHE A 196 -9.25 11.54 -12.75
N CYS A 197 -9.91 12.64 -12.39
CA CYS A 197 -11.35 12.80 -12.53
C CYS A 197 -11.72 13.36 -13.91
N GLU A 198 -12.08 12.47 -14.82
CA GLU A 198 -12.56 12.84 -16.15
C GLU A 198 -14.06 13.20 -16.13
N VAL A 199 -14.86 12.42 -15.38
CA VAL A 199 -16.29 12.69 -15.15
C VAL A 199 -16.59 12.56 -13.65
N PRO A 200 -16.86 13.67 -12.94
CA PRO A 200 -17.19 13.62 -11.54
C PRO A 200 -18.57 12.99 -11.33
N PRO A 201 -18.77 12.21 -10.25
CA PRO A 201 -20.08 11.70 -9.89
C PRO A 201 -21.03 12.84 -9.49
N PRO A 202 -22.34 12.71 -9.77
CA PRO A 202 -23.34 13.67 -9.27
C PRO A 202 -23.51 13.58 -7.75
N GLU A 203 -23.31 12.39 -7.17
CA GLU A 203 -23.40 12.12 -5.73
C GLU A 203 -22.47 10.96 -5.34
N GLY A 204 -21.82 11.11 -4.19
CA GLY A 204 -20.89 10.11 -3.64
C GLY A 204 -19.62 9.96 -4.47
N GLY A 205 -19.07 8.75 -4.52
CA GLY A 205 -17.97 8.37 -5.39
C GLY A 205 -16.62 9.02 -5.07
N GLU A 206 -16.51 9.67 -3.90
CA GLU A 206 -15.26 10.16 -3.36
C GLU A 206 -14.25 9.01 -3.23
N THR A 207 -12.97 9.37 -3.31
CA THR A 207 -11.86 8.46 -3.03
C THR A 207 -11.30 8.84 -1.66
N PRO A 208 -11.83 8.30 -0.56
CA PRO A 208 -11.25 8.53 0.75
C PRO A 208 -9.88 7.88 0.82
N PHE A 209 -8.96 8.52 1.54
CA PHE A 209 -7.64 7.99 1.80
C PHE A 209 -7.19 8.37 3.22
N VAL A 210 -6.30 7.57 3.79
CA VAL A 210 -5.80 7.76 5.16
C VAL A 210 -4.27 7.62 5.16
N PRO A 211 -3.55 8.48 5.87
CA PRO A 211 -2.12 8.27 6.11
C PRO A 211 -1.90 7.00 6.95
N SER A 212 -1.30 5.99 6.32
CA SER A 212 -1.15 4.62 6.84
C SER A 212 -0.43 4.53 8.19
N PHE A 213 0.49 5.45 8.44
CA PHE A 213 1.20 5.53 9.72
C PHE A 213 0.28 5.93 10.88
N ARG A 214 -0.74 6.78 10.66
CA ARG A 214 -1.70 7.17 11.72
C ARG A 214 -2.50 5.99 12.21
N VAL A 215 -2.89 5.11 11.28
CA VAL A 215 -3.56 3.85 11.62
C VAL A 215 -2.67 2.99 12.52
N THR A 216 -1.38 2.89 12.19
CA THR A 216 -0.43 2.10 12.99
C THR A 216 -0.16 2.73 14.36
N GLU A 217 0.05 4.04 14.42
CA GLU A 217 0.25 4.78 15.68
C GLU A 217 -0.93 4.56 16.63
N ARG A 218 -2.16 4.76 16.16
CA ARG A 218 -3.37 4.54 16.96
C ARG A 218 -3.58 3.06 17.32
N ALA A 219 -3.29 2.14 16.40
CA ALA A 219 -3.36 0.71 16.69
C ALA A 219 -2.36 0.31 17.79
N LEU A 220 -1.16 0.90 17.82
CA LEU A 220 -0.17 0.66 18.87
C LEU A 220 -0.54 1.31 20.20
N GLU A 221 -1.23 2.44 20.18
CA GLU A 221 -1.77 3.07 21.38
C GLU A 221 -2.90 2.23 21.99
N GLU A 222 -3.83 1.72 21.18
CA GLU A 222 -5.00 0.97 21.65
C GLU A 222 -4.71 -0.54 21.87
N PHE A 223 -3.83 -1.15 21.07
CA PHE A 223 -3.57 -2.60 21.04
C PHE A 223 -2.07 -2.96 20.85
N PRO A 224 -1.16 -2.48 21.70
CA PRO A 224 0.28 -2.65 21.50
C PRO A 224 0.70 -4.13 21.38
N GLU A 225 0.21 -4.99 22.29
CA GLU A 225 0.59 -6.41 22.32
C GLU A 225 0.11 -7.15 21.06
N MET A 226 -1.15 -6.93 20.65
CA MET A 226 -1.73 -7.56 19.45
C MET A 226 -0.98 -7.15 18.19
N VAL A 227 -0.62 -5.87 18.06
CA VAL A 227 0.10 -5.36 16.88
C VAL A 227 1.49 -5.98 16.82
N GLU A 228 2.27 -5.97 17.90
CA GLU A 228 3.62 -6.55 17.91
C GLU A 228 3.59 -8.07 17.69
N GLU A 229 2.62 -8.77 18.28
CA GLU A 229 2.44 -10.20 18.10
C GLU A 229 2.13 -10.56 16.65
N LEU A 230 1.15 -9.89 16.02
CA LEU A 230 0.79 -10.11 14.63
C LEU A 230 1.91 -9.70 13.67
N ASP A 231 2.70 -8.68 14.00
CA ASP A 231 3.82 -8.28 13.17
C ASP A 231 4.97 -9.30 13.22
N ALA A 232 5.24 -9.85 14.40
CA ALA A 232 6.25 -10.89 14.60
C ALA A 232 5.86 -12.23 13.98
N LYS A 233 4.59 -12.65 14.13
CA LYS A 233 4.07 -13.92 13.59
C LYS A 233 3.74 -13.82 12.10
N GLY A 234 3.32 -12.64 11.67
CA GLY A 234 2.83 -12.37 10.33
C GLY A 234 1.40 -12.84 10.07
N LEU A 235 0.88 -12.40 8.93
CA LEU A 235 -0.41 -12.72 8.37
C LEU A 235 -0.27 -13.74 7.24
N ARG A 236 -1.27 -14.61 7.11
CA ARG A 236 -1.50 -15.47 5.96
C ARG A 236 -2.75 -14.98 5.23
N TYR A 237 -2.68 -14.94 3.91
CA TYR A 237 -3.78 -14.61 3.03
C TYR A 237 -4.17 -15.81 2.19
N THR A 238 -5.47 -15.98 1.98
CA THR A 238 -5.99 -16.89 0.98
C THR A 238 -6.79 -16.13 -0.06
N LEU A 239 -6.70 -16.52 -1.33
CA LEU A 239 -7.56 -15.99 -2.39
C LEU A 239 -8.05 -17.13 -3.26
N THR A 240 -9.37 -17.23 -3.40
CA THR A 240 -10.01 -18.19 -4.30
C THR A 240 -10.28 -17.52 -5.64
N ALA A 241 -9.68 -18.05 -6.70
CA ALA A 241 -9.99 -17.70 -8.09
C ALA A 241 -10.96 -18.74 -8.66
N LEU A 242 -12.02 -18.28 -9.30
CA LEU A 242 -13.10 -19.13 -9.83
C LEU A 242 -12.58 -20.11 -10.90
N SER A 243 -13.32 -21.19 -11.13
CA SER A 243 -13.02 -22.13 -12.23
C SER A 243 -13.18 -21.49 -13.61
N LYS A 244 -14.02 -20.45 -13.73
CA LYS A 244 -14.27 -19.66 -14.94
C LYS A 244 -14.56 -18.20 -14.58
N ASN A 245 -14.41 -17.30 -15.54
CA ASN A 245 -14.78 -15.89 -15.35
C ASN A 245 -16.29 -15.71 -15.08
N ASP A 246 -16.63 -14.81 -14.18
CA ASP A 246 -17.98 -14.35 -13.87
C ASP A 246 -18.06 -12.81 -13.91
N THR A 247 -18.56 -12.25 -15.00
CA THR A 247 -18.66 -10.80 -15.19
C THR A 247 -19.66 -10.10 -14.25
N LYS A 248 -20.43 -10.84 -13.44
CA LYS A 248 -21.37 -10.28 -12.46
C LYS A 248 -20.75 -10.09 -11.08
N SER A 249 -19.56 -10.64 -10.83
CA SER A 249 -18.88 -10.56 -9.54
C SER A 249 -17.76 -9.51 -9.54
N MET A 250 -17.63 -8.79 -8.42
CA MET A 250 -16.49 -7.93 -8.10
C MET A 250 -15.14 -8.63 -8.20
N ARG A 251 -15.14 -9.95 -8.11
CA ARG A 251 -13.97 -10.84 -8.13
C ARG A 251 -14.17 -11.97 -9.13
N GLY A 252 -14.84 -11.67 -10.22
CA GLY A 252 -15.19 -12.59 -11.29
C GLY A 252 -14.05 -13.13 -12.14
N ARG A 253 -12.79 -12.96 -11.76
CA ARG A 253 -11.66 -13.45 -12.57
C ARG A 253 -11.39 -14.90 -12.23
N GLY A 254 -11.50 -15.77 -13.22
CA GLY A 254 -11.14 -17.18 -13.12
C GLY A 254 -9.63 -17.39 -13.05
N TRP A 255 -9.20 -18.56 -12.60
CA TRP A 255 -7.77 -18.85 -12.42
C TRP A 255 -6.98 -18.78 -13.73
N GLU A 256 -7.58 -19.17 -14.87
CA GLU A 256 -6.89 -19.14 -16.17
C GLU A 256 -6.48 -17.71 -16.55
N ASP A 257 -7.37 -16.73 -16.31
CA ASP A 257 -7.09 -15.32 -16.53
C ASP A 257 -6.20 -14.71 -15.45
N ALA A 258 -6.31 -15.21 -14.21
CA ALA A 258 -5.47 -14.76 -13.10
C ALA A 258 -4.01 -15.16 -13.32
N PHE A 259 -3.76 -16.37 -13.82
CA PHE A 259 -2.43 -16.90 -14.09
C PHE A 259 -2.01 -16.76 -15.55
N GLY A 260 -2.91 -16.39 -16.47
CA GLY A 260 -2.65 -16.23 -17.90
C GLY A 260 -2.35 -17.55 -18.62
N THR A 261 -2.93 -18.67 -18.19
CA THR A 261 -2.67 -20.01 -18.72
C THR A 261 -3.86 -20.94 -18.47
N SER A 262 -4.11 -21.89 -19.37
CA SER A 262 -5.07 -22.99 -19.17
C SER A 262 -4.41 -24.30 -18.71
N ASP A 263 -3.08 -24.31 -18.55
CA ASP A 263 -2.33 -25.43 -18.00
C ASP A 263 -2.16 -25.30 -16.48
N LYS A 264 -2.63 -26.30 -15.73
CA LYS A 264 -2.54 -26.38 -14.27
C LYS A 264 -1.10 -26.34 -13.76
N ALA A 265 -0.19 -27.08 -14.40
CA ALA A 265 1.20 -27.16 -13.95
C ALA A 265 1.93 -25.81 -14.15
N GLU A 266 1.62 -25.12 -15.24
CA GLU A 266 2.13 -23.77 -15.49
C GLU A 266 1.52 -22.74 -14.51
N ALA A 267 0.24 -22.88 -14.12
CA ALA A 267 -0.36 -22.03 -13.10
C ALA A 267 0.33 -22.20 -11.73
N GLU A 268 0.60 -23.44 -11.30
CA GLU A 268 1.35 -23.74 -10.07
C GLU A 268 2.74 -23.11 -10.08
N LYS A 269 3.46 -23.22 -11.20
CA LYS A 269 4.78 -22.62 -11.39
C LYS A 269 4.71 -21.09 -11.30
N ARG A 270 3.70 -20.46 -11.91
CA ARG A 270 3.50 -19.00 -11.85
C ARG A 270 3.12 -18.53 -10.45
N ALA A 271 2.24 -19.25 -9.75
CA ALA A 271 1.91 -18.99 -8.36
C ALA A 271 3.16 -19.03 -7.48
N LYS A 272 3.99 -20.06 -7.64
CA LYS A 272 5.26 -20.18 -6.90
C LYS A 272 6.23 -19.05 -7.21
N ALA A 273 6.32 -18.61 -8.48
CA ALA A 273 7.14 -17.45 -8.86
C ALA A 273 6.64 -16.14 -8.21
N LEU A 274 5.34 -16.04 -7.94
CA LEU A 274 4.72 -14.94 -7.19
C LEU A 274 4.82 -15.11 -5.66
N GLY A 275 5.41 -16.21 -5.17
CA GLY A 275 5.55 -16.52 -3.75
C GLY A 275 4.25 -17.00 -3.10
N MET A 276 3.39 -17.67 -3.87
CA MET A 276 2.13 -18.23 -3.42
C MET A 276 2.16 -19.75 -3.57
N ASP A 277 1.61 -20.45 -2.58
CA ASP A 277 1.19 -21.83 -2.75
C ASP A 277 -0.17 -21.87 -3.45
N LEU A 278 -0.47 -22.99 -4.11
CA LEU A 278 -1.67 -23.18 -4.90
C LEU A 278 -2.32 -24.52 -4.54
N GLU A 279 -3.61 -24.50 -4.23
CA GLU A 279 -4.45 -25.65 -3.94
C GLU A 279 -5.61 -25.71 -4.94
N TRP A 280 -5.79 -26.86 -5.60
CA TRP A 280 -6.94 -27.12 -6.48
C TRP A 280 -8.14 -27.57 -5.66
N LEU A 281 -9.29 -26.91 -5.86
CA LEU A 281 -10.53 -27.25 -5.16
C LEU A 281 -11.39 -28.22 -5.97
N PRO A 282 -12.31 -28.98 -5.33
CA PRO A 282 -13.12 -30.00 -6.00
C PRO A 282 -14.03 -29.48 -7.11
N ASP A 283 -14.42 -28.21 -7.05
CA ASP A 283 -15.25 -27.52 -8.05
C ASP A 283 -14.44 -26.97 -9.24
N GLY A 284 -13.13 -27.24 -9.27
CA GLY A 284 -12.21 -26.77 -10.30
C GLY A 284 -11.73 -25.34 -10.12
N SER A 285 -12.09 -24.67 -9.03
CA SER A 285 -11.51 -23.39 -8.63
C SER A 285 -10.12 -23.59 -8.02
N VAL A 286 -9.41 -22.48 -7.79
CA VAL A 286 -8.06 -22.48 -7.23
C VAL A 286 -8.02 -21.61 -5.99
N LYS A 287 -7.47 -22.15 -4.90
CA LYS A 287 -7.13 -21.37 -3.71
C LYS A 287 -5.63 -21.13 -3.67
N THR A 288 -5.24 -19.86 -3.68
CA THR A 288 -3.85 -19.45 -3.43
C THR A 288 -3.64 -19.14 -1.97
N ILE A 289 -2.44 -19.40 -1.47
CA ILE A 289 -2.04 -19.13 -0.09
C ILE A 289 -0.76 -18.30 -0.13
N LEU A 290 -0.78 -17.16 0.55
CA LEU A 290 0.33 -16.20 0.60
C LEU A 290 0.70 -15.90 2.05
N GLY A 291 1.98 -15.94 2.39
CA GLY A 291 2.48 -15.52 3.70
C GLY A 291 3.59 -16.43 4.24
N PRO A 292 4.14 -16.13 5.44
CA PRO A 292 3.77 -15.01 6.31
C PRO A 292 4.13 -13.64 5.71
N ARG A 293 3.32 -12.62 5.97
CA ARG A 293 3.58 -11.20 5.66
C ARG A 293 3.45 -10.37 6.94
N THR A 294 4.30 -9.39 7.15
CA THR A 294 4.21 -8.51 8.32
C THR A 294 2.89 -7.74 8.33
N LEU A 295 2.41 -7.39 9.53
CA LEU A 295 1.23 -6.54 9.70
C LEU A 295 1.57 -5.10 9.32
N THR A 296 2.75 -4.63 9.71
CA THR A 296 3.24 -3.29 9.45
C THR A 296 4.51 -3.30 8.60
N ARG A 297 4.86 -2.15 8.03
CA ARG A 297 6.10 -2.02 7.26
C ARG A 297 6.72 -0.63 7.37
N VAL A 298 8.04 -0.58 7.50
CA VAL A 298 8.81 0.67 7.41
C VAL A 298 9.38 0.81 5.99
N PHE A 299 9.19 1.99 5.39
CA PHE A 299 9.76 2.32 4.09
C PHE A 299 10.81 3.42 4.19
N PRO A 300 11.93 3.33 3.44
CA PRO A 300 12.95 4.39 3.41
C PRO A 300 12.36 5.77 3.04
N GLY A 301 12.90 6.81 3.67
CA GLY A 301 12.46 8.19 3.46
C GLY A 301 11.17 8.59 4.17
N ARG A 302 10.48 7.68 4.88
CA ARG A 302 9.23 7.96 5.60
C ARG A 302 9.42 8.07 7.12
N ARG A 303 10.52 8.72 7.52
CA ARG A 303 10.85 9.06 8.93
C ARG A 303 10.86 7.85 9.88
N GLY A 304 11.16 6.65 9.39
CA GLY A 304 11.17 5.42 10.19
C GLY A 304 9.80 4.96 10.69
N ARG A 305 8.70 5.57 10.23
CA ARG A 305 7.35 5.22 10.68
C ARG A 305 6.90 3.88 10.11
N ARG A 306 6.12 3.15 10.93
CA ARG A 306 5.45 1.92 10.53
C ARG A 306 4.15 2.27 9.80
N MET A 307 3.97 1.73 8.61
CA MET A 307 2.76 1.83 7.80
C MET A 307 1.89 0.61 8.07
N TRP A 308 0.58 0.79 8.09
CA TRP A 308 -0.42 -0.29 8.15
C TRP A 308 -0.54 -0.99 6.78
N PHE A 309 0.59 -1.51 6.29
CA PHE A 309 0.76 -2.03 4.94
C PHE A 309 0.28 -3.47 4.83
N ASN A 310 -1.03 -3.65 4.97
CA ASN A 310 -1.70 -4.94 4.91
C ASN A 310 -3.14 -4.75 4.39
N THR A 311 -3.92 -5.83 4.33
CA THR A 311 -5.35 -5.79 3.99
C THR A 311 -6.20 -6.62 4.95
N VAL A 312 -5.81 -6.73 6.23
CA VAL A 312 -6.51 -7.56 7.22
C VAL A 312 -7.96 -7.11 7.41
N VAL A 313 -8.21 -5.80 7.54
CA VAL A 313 -9.56 -5.24 7.69
C VAL A 313 -10.46 -5.58 6.50
N GLY A 314 -9.91 -5.56 5.29
CA GLY A 314 -10.64 -5.87 4.07
C GLY A 314 -10.91 -7.35 3.84
N MET A 315 -10.22 -8.27 4.52
CA MET A 315 -10.23 -9.71 4.20
C MET A 315 -10.52 -10.61 5.40
N HIS A 316 -10.42 -10.13 6.64
CA HIS A 316 -10.61 -10.95 7.83
C HIS A 316 -11.97 -11.68 7.82
N GLY A 317 -11.93 -12.99 8.04
CA GLY A 317 -13.14 -13.82 8.15
C GLY A 317 -13.95 -13.99 6.86
N LYS A 318 -13.43 -13.56 5.70
CA LYS A 318 -14.13 -13.73 4.41
C LYS A 318 -13.80 -15.08 3.78
N GLU A 319 -14.83 -15.77 3.33
CA GLU A 319 -14.74 -17.14 2.79
C GLU A 319 -13.89 -17.22 1.51
N GLU A 320 -14.16 -16.36 0.53
CA GLU A 320 -13.47 -16.37 -0.77
C GLU A 320 -12.05 -15.78 -0.71
N SER A 321 -11.77 -14.91 0.26
CA SER A 321 -10.43 -14.37 0.44
C SER A 321 -10.19 -13.94 1.88
N SER A 322 -9.45 -14.73 2.64
CA SER A 322 -9.29 -14.50 4.07
C SER A 322 -7.94 -13.90 4.40
N ALA A 323 -7.87 -13.15 5.49
CA ALA A 323 -6.64 -12.81 6.19
C ALA A 323 -6.70 -13.43 7.59
N THR A 324 -5.70 -14.23 7.94
CA THR A 324 -5.58 -14.91 9.25
C THR A 324 -4.18 -14.70 9.81
N ALA A 325 -3.97 -14.99 11.09
CA ALA A 325 -2.60 -15.10 11.62
C ALA A 325 -1.88 -16.25 10.92
N ALA A 326 -0.59 -16.09 10.63
CA ALA A 326 0.18 -17.09 9.89
C ALA A 326 0.44 -18.38 10.69
N ASP A 327 0.48 -18.29 12.01
CA ASP A 327 0.61 -19.43 12.92
C ASP A 327 -0.73 -20.17 13.14
N GLY A 328 -1.84 -19.65 12.61
CA GLY A 328 -3.18 -20.18 12.84
C GLY A 328 -3.87 -19.64 14.11
N GLY A 329 -3.24 -18.69 14.81
CA GLY A 329 -3.87 -17.98 15.92
C GLY A 329 -5.10 -17.17 15.49
N GLU A 330 -5.96 -16.89 16.46
CA GLU A 330 -7.15 -16.07 16.24
C GLU A 330 -6.78 -14.59 16.13
N ILE A 331 -7.35 -13.89 15.14
CA ILE A 331 -7.39 -12.43 15.10
C ILE A 331 -8.78 -12.03 15.61
N PRO A 332 -8.93 -11.42 16.80
CA PRO A 332 -10.24 -11.08 17.32
C PRO A 332 -11.01 -10.17 16.36
N ALA A 333 -12.27 -10.50 16.07
CA ALA A 333 -13.10 -9.69 15.18
C ALA A 333 -13.29 -8.25 15.70
N SER A 334 -13.34 -8.08 17.03
CA SER A 334 -13.42 -6.77 17.68
C SER A 334 -12.19 -5.89 17.42
N PHE A 335 -10.99 -6.49 17.40
CA PHE A 335 -9.76 -5.79 17.02
C PHE A 335 -9.86 -5.31 15.57
N VAL A 336 -10.21 -6.19 14.64
CA VAL A 336 -10.31 -5.83 13.21
C VAL A 336 -11.38 -4.75 12.97
N GLN A 337 -12.53 -4.87 13.64
CA GLN A 337 -13.58 -3.86 13.59
C GLN A 337 -13.05 -2.50 14.08
N ARG A 338 -12.37 -2.48 15.23
CA ARG A 338 -11.84 -1.24 15.79
C ARG A 338 -10.78 -0.60 14.89
N ILE A 339 -9.90 -1.38 14.27
CA ILE A 339 -8.97 -0.84 13.26
C ILE A 339 -9.72 -0.25 12.07
N GLY A 340 -10.83 -0.88 11.63
CA GLY A 340 -11.70 -0.31 10.60
C GLY A 340 -12.28 1.05 10.97
N GLU A 341 -12.70 1.23 12.23
CA GLU A 341 -13.18 2.51 12.76
C GLU A 341 -12.05 3.56 12.82
N ILE A 342 -10.85 3.19 13.29
CA ILE A 342 -9.67 4.06 13.28
C ILE A 342 -9.36 4.54 11.86
N ILE A 343 -9.38 3.63 10.87
CA ILE A 343 -9.17 3.98 9.46
C ILE A 343 -10.17 5.03 8.99
N GLU A 344 -11.46 4.86 9.33
CA GLU A 344 -12.52 5.80 8.93
C GLU A 344 -12.38 7.16 9.64
N GLU A 345 -12.09 7.18 10.95
CA GLU A 345 -11.87 8.38 11.76
C GLU A 345 -10.68 9.23 11.24
N GLU A 346 -9.59 8.55 10.87
CA GLU A 346 -8.38 9.16 10.31
C GLU A 346 -8.48 9.47 8.81
N SER A 347 -9.52 8.97 8.13
CA SER A 347 -9.67 9.17 6.69
C SER A 347 -10.00 10.61 6.31
N LEU A 348 -9.54 10.97 5.13
CA LEU A 348 -9.70 12.25 4.47
C LEU A 348 -10.40 12.00 3.15
N GLN A 349 -11.29 12.90 2.77
CA GLN A 349 -11.94 12.84 1.47
C GLN A 349 -12.39 14.22 1.03
N PHE A 350 -12.51 14.39 -0.28
CA PHE A 350 -13.04 15.58 -0.90
C PHE A 350 -13.92 15.18 -2.07
N ARG A 351 -14.82 16.08 -2.47
CA ARG A 351 -15.59 15.90 -3.70
C ARG A 351 -14.71 16.11 -4.93
N TRP A 352 -14.75 15.13 -5.83
CA TRP A 352 -14.08 15.19 -7.12
C TRP A 352 -14.62 16.34 -7.97
N ARG A 353 -13.72 17.02 -8.67
CA ARG A 353 -14.03 17.98 -9.74
C ARG A 353 -13.40 17.47 -11.03
N ARG A 354 -14.06 17.74 -12.15
CA ARG A 354 -13.48 17.47 -13.47
C ARG A 354 -12.11 18.15 -13.58
N GLY A 355 -11.10 17.42 -14.05
CA GLY A 355 -9.74 17.94 -14.17
C GLY A 355 -8.84 17.67 -12.97
N ASP A 356 -9.39 17.28 -11.81
CA ASP A 356 -8.58 16.98 -10.63
C ASP A 356 -7.67 15.79 -10.88
N ILE A 357 -6.42 15.91 -10.43
CA ILE A 357 -5.44 14.82 -10.39
C ILE A 357 -4.98 14.62 -8.94
N LEU A 358 -5.26 13.46 -8.36
CA LEU A 358 -4.79 13.08 -7.03
C LEU A 358 -3.61 12.13 -7.16
N ILE A 359 -2.48 12.51 -6.56
CA ILE A 359 -1.29 11.68 -6.43
C ILE A 359 -1.24 11.16 -4.99
N LEU A 360 -1.15 9.85 -4.83
CA LEU A 360 -1.03 9.17 -3.54
C LEU A 360 0.34 8.51 -3.44
N ASP A 361 1.05 8.71 -2.33
CA ASP A 361 2.18 7.86 -1.93
C ASP A 361 1.61 6.51 -1.49
N ASN A 362 1.61 5.52 -2.39
CA ASN A 362 1.06 4.19 -2.10
C ASN A 362 1.83 3.48 -0.99
N LEU A 363 3.04 3.91 -0.64
CA LEU A 363 3.77 3.36 0.50
C LEU A 363 3.22 3.91 1.83
N ALA A 364 2.58 5.08 1.81
CA ALA A 364 2.16 5.81 3.00
C ALA A 364 0.65 6.08 3.10
N THR A 365 -0.16 5.68 2.11
CA THR A 365 -1.61 5.89 2.13
C THR A 365 -2.41 4.63 1.83
N LEU A 366 -3.43 4.36 2.63
CA LEU A 366 -4.54 3.50 2.20
C LEU A 366 -5.57 4.35 1.49
N HIS A 367 -6.26 3.79 0.50
CA HIS A 367 -7.35 4.45 -0.21
C HIS A 367 -8.53 3.50 -0.41
N ALA A 368 -9.72 4.09 -0.61
CA ALA A 368 -10.99 3.41 -0.76
C ALA A 368 -11.86 4.10 -1.82
N ARG A 369 -13.09 3.61 -2.02
CA ARG A 369 -14.09 4.25 -2.88
C ARG A 369 -15.43 4.26 -2.17
N ARG A 370 -16.04 5.44 -2.00
CA ARG A 370 -17.43 5.56 -1.54
C ARG A 370 -18.42 5.05 -2.61
N PRO A 371 -19.60 4.54 -2.20
CA PRO A 371 -20.72 4.36 -3.11
C PRO A 371 -21.01 5.62 -3.91
N SER A 372 -21.51 5.46 -5.14
CA SER A 372 -21.69 6.55 -6.09
C SER A 372 -22.90 6.33 -6.98
N LEU A 373 -23.49 7.42 -7.46
CA LEU A 373 -24.39 7.38 -8.62
C LEU A 373 -23.61 7.53 -9.93
N PRO A 374 -24.06 6.91 -11.05
CA PRO A 374 -23.55 7.23 -12.38
C PRO A 374 -24.09 8.59 -12.88
N PRO A 375 -23.40 9.26 -13.82
CA PRO A 375 -22.12 8.86 -14.42
C PRO A 375 -20.94 9.16 -13.49
N ARG A 376 -19.91 8.31 -13.51
CA ARG A 376 -18.63 8.52 -12.81
C ARG A 376 -17.51 7.91 -13.63
N ARG A 377 -16.45 8.68 -13.91
CA ARG A 377 -15.26 8.18 -14.62
C ARG A 377 -13.99 8.74 -13.99
N ILE A 378 -13.31 7.86 -13.24
CA ILE A 378 -11.99 8.10 -12.67
C ILE A 378 -11.00 7.20 -13.40
N LEU A 379 -9.94 7.79 -13.92
CA LEU A 379 -8.84 7.09 -14.55
C LEU A 379 -7.68 6.94 -13.58
N VAL A 380 -6.81 5.96 -13.81
CA VAL A 380 -5.68 5.65 -12.95
C VAL A 380 -4.42 5.34 -13.74
N ALA A 381 -3.28 5.79 -13.23
CA ALA A 381 -1.95 5.33 -13.60
C ALA A 381 -1.22 4.85 -12.33
N THR A 382 -0.52 3.73 -12.42
CA THR A 382 0.28 3.15 -11.33
C THR A 382 1.75 3.28 -11.67
N CYS A 383 2.56 3.80 -10.75
CA CYS A 383 3.95 4.17 -11.01
C CYS A 383 4.92 3.57 -9.99
N LYS A 384 6.14 3.25 -10.43
CA LYS A 384 7.27 2.90 -9.55
C LYS A 384 7.88 4.12 -8.88
#